data_AF-A0A8T6VE79-F1
#
_entry.id   AF-A0A8T6VE79-F1
#
_cell.length_a   1.000
_cell.length_b   1.000
_cell.length_c   1.000
_cell.angle_alpha   90.00
_cell.angle_beta   90.00
_cell.angle_gamma   90.00
#
_symmetry.space_group_name_H-M   'P 1'
#
loop_
_entity.id
_entity.type
_entity.pdbx_description
1 polymer ?
#
loop_
_entity_poly.entity_id
_entity_poly.type
_entity_poly.pdbx_seq_one_letter_code
_entity_poly.pdbx_strand_id
1 'polypeptide(L)'
;MVVNVGVVGCGRIATLVHLPCLQKTKGFEIVALADIHQPNLREVAERFHIDESYSSHIAMLERTDLEAVVISTPPEHHYQIALDSIQHEKHVLCEKPMTISTREALAIKKAINKKQKETRQNLVFMPAHNFIFTPCFTEAQKLIYNGEIGAMRRIEGRAFSNLRFYNPKTDFRVQAKGGAIEDQLPHLLYLYNQLGGSMEKVSSVEPHSKGGVINNVHIEGRFARGFEANMSAGWAGLLPTLKLNVIGETGKITMDLLRAPYKFTATRNGETKTLSMGRKIRQYLDVLRFKHPSYELEHRHFLDCIQKEKPPQVSVDDGLALVQAMSEVMTHFEARNATSTSERVVVLRAGDVEETVRKSIDLLGGLSIGENDSVVVKPNVCYPRNIENMVTTDPMVLEAVLNLIKRKTKSITVVESDSHSGTAEKRMTSTGMMDIVRKCDVDFLNLSKDDVEEHEVAGFALAIPKTVLKADFIINLPKLKTNDFVYISVAMKNMFGILANKKRSKLHKNLVEILVYINQLLRQDLVIVDGIVGMEGMGPIRGSPVQLGLVISGLDPVTVDAACCHIMGINPYVVEPLWKAYKAGVGEINIKHIEVIGEAIDSVQTKFRLPSLSPQNILTALKTSLKAYFGR
;
A
#
# COMPACT_ATOMS: atom_id res chain seq x y z
N MET A 1 -23.93 -8.59 36.72
CA MET A 1 -22.82 -7.62 36.71
C MET A 1 -22.87 -6.91 35.36
N VAL A 2 -22.74 -5.59 35.34
CA VAL A 2 -22.67 -4.82 34.09
C VAL A 2 -21.18 -4.57 33.82
N VAL A 3 -20.76 -4.73 32.56
CA VAL A 3 -19.40 -4.53 32.09
C VAL A 3 -19.32 -3.19 31.36
N ASN A 4 -18.48 -2.30 31.88
CA ASN A 4 -18.25 -0.99 31.27
C ASN A 4 -17.31 -1.12 30.08
N VAL A 5 -17.80 -0.74 28.90
CA VAL A 5 -17.10 -0.91 27.62
C VAL A 5 -16.83 0.41 26.93
N GLY A 6 -15.64 0.52 26.34
CA GLY A 6 -15.22 1.63 25.48
C GLY A 6 -15.09 1.17 24.04
N VAL A 7 -15.32 2.06 23.07
CA VAL A 7 -15.14 1.74 21.64
C VAL A 7 -14.08 2.65 21.04
N VAL A 8 -13.02 2.04 20.47
CA VAL A 8 -11.96 2.76 19.75
C VAL A 8 -12.19 2.63 18.25
N GLY A 9 -12.45 3.76 17.59
CA GLY A 9 -12.80 3.86 16.18
C GLY A 9 -14.31 4.05 15.98
N CYS A 10 -14.73 5.30 15.74
CA CYS A 10 -16.10 5.73 15.43
C CYS A 10 -16.42 5.61 13.92
N GLY A 11 -15.91 4.54 13.30
CA GLY A 11 -16.05 4.24 11.88
C GLY A 11 -17.40 3.60 11.51
N ARG A 12 -17.49 3.13 10.27
CA ARG A 12 -18.71 2.52 9.74
C ARG A 12 -19.09 1.21 10.43
N ILE A 13 -18.10 0.36 10.75
CA ILE A 13 -18.38 -0.92 11.41
C ILE A 13 -18.87 -0.71 12.85
N ALA A 14 -18.27 0.22 13.58
CA ALA A 14 -18.72 0.58 14.92
C ALA A 14 -20.16 1.11 14.92
N THR A 15 -20.47 2.05 14.03
CA THR A 15 -21.80 2.70 13.97
C THR A 15 -22.90 1.80 13.42
N LEU A 16 -22.60 0.90 12.48
CA LEU A 16 -23.61 -0.01 11.93
C LEU A 16 -23.84 -1.24 12.80
N VAL A 17 -22.81 -1.70 13.52
CA VAL A 17 -22.80 -3.03 14.11
C VAL A 17 -22.47 -3.01 15.60
N HIS A 18 -21.25 -2.64 16.00
CA HIS A 18 -20.80 -2.82 17.38
C HIS A 18 -21.62 -2.00 18.39
N LEU A 19 -21.79 -0.70 18.15
CA LEU A 19 -22.54 0.17 19.06
C LEU A 19 -24.01 -0.28 19.22
N PRO A 20 -24.76 -0.57 18.14
CA PRO A 20 -26.10 -1.18 18.27
C PRO A 20 -26.12 -2.52 19.00
N CYS A 21 -25.13 -3.40 18.79
CA CYS A 21 -25.06 -4.71 19.45
C CYS A 21 -24.75 -4.58 20.94
N LEU A 22 -23.84 -3.69 21.32
CA LEU A 22 -23.52 -3.37 22.71
C LEU A 22 -24.75 -2.81 23.44
N GLN A 23 -25.44 -1.80 22.88
CA GLN A 23 -26.66 -1.24 23.47
C GLN A 23 -27.77 -2.27 23.66
N LYS A 24 -27.89 -3.23 22.74
CA LYS A 24 -28.92 -4.29 22.81
C LYS A 24 -28.57 -5.40 23.81
N THR A 25 -27.29 -5.64 24.05
CA THR A 25 -26.82 -6.75 24.88
C THR A 25 -26.85 -6.37 26.35
N LYS A 26 -27.87 -6.84 27.08
CA LYS A 26 -27.94 -6.68 28.53
C LYS A 26 -26.66 -7.20 29.19
N GLY A 27 -26.02 -6.35 29.99
CA GLY A 27 -24.76 -6.65 30.65
C GLY A 27 -23.57 -5.85 30.14
N PHE A 28 -23.73 -5.05 29.08
CA PHE A 28 -22.78 -3.99 28.72
C PHE A 28 -23.35 -2.60 29.02
N GLU A 29 -22.46 -1.68 29.38
CA GLU A 29 -22.71 -0.23 29.43
C GLU A 29 -21.60 0.48 28.67
N ILE A 30 -21.96 1.29 27.67
CA ILE A 30 -20.98 1.98 26.84
C ILE A 30 -20.61 3.29 27.54
N VAL A 31 -19.42 3.33 28.13
CA VAL A 31 -18.98 4.46 28.98
C VAL A 31 -18.01 5.40 28.30
N ALA A 32 -17.45 5.04 27.14
CA ALA A 32 -16.50 5.89 26.44
C ALA A 32 -16.37 5.60 24.93
N LEU A 33 -16.05 6.63 24.16
CA LEU A 33 -15.63 6.53 22.76
C LEU A 33 -14.22 7.13 22.57
N ALA A 34 -13.43 6.55 21.67
CA ALA A 34 -12.20 7.18 21.20
C ALA A 34 -12.10 7.19 19.67
N ASP A 35 -11.76 8.32 19.08
CA ASP A 35 -11.46 8.44 17.64
C ASP A 35 -10.58 9.68 17.39
N ILE A 36 -9.56 9.52 16.54
CA ILE A 36 -8.64 10.62 16.17
C ILE A 36 -9.32 11.68 15.29
N HIS A 37 -10.38 11.30 14.57
CA HIS A 37 -11.15 12.16 13.69
C HIS A 37 -12.33 12.80 14.45
N GLN A 38 -12.06 13.97 15.02
CA GLN A 38 -12.99 14.76 15.84
C GLN A 38 -14.43 14.86 15.29
N PRO A 39 -14.67 15.13 13.99
CA PRO A 39 -16.04 15.16 13.46
C PRO A 39 -16.79 13.83 13.58
N ASN A 40 -16.10 12.69 13.38
CA ASN A 40 -16.72 11.37 13.54
C ASN A 40 -17.03 11.09 15.01
N LEU A 41 -16.10 11.44 15.89
CA LEU A 41 -16.25 11.26 17.34
C LEU A 41 -17.51 11.98 17.84
N ARG A 42 -17.69 13.25 17.47
CA ARG A 42 -18.85 14.06 17.87
C ARG A 42 -20.16 13.52 17.32
N GLU A 43 -20.20 13.20 16.02
CA GLU A 43 -21.39 12.63 15.36
C GLU A 43 -21.85 11.34 16.06
N VAL A 44 -20.90 10.46 16.39
CA VAL A 44 -21.21 9.16 16.99
C VAL A 44 -21.56 9.29 18.46
N ALA A 45 -20.86 10.14 19.22
CA ALA A 45 -21.18 10.44 20.61
C ALA A 45 -22.62 10.97 20.76
N GLU A 46 -23.00 11.93 19.92
CA GLU A 46 -24.35 12.50 19.91
C GLU A 46 -25.40 11.45 19.51
N ARG A 47 -25.15 10.72 18.40
CA ARG A 47 -26.10 9.73 17.86
C ARG A 47 -26.38 8.57 18.83
N PHE A 48 -25.39 8.16 19.60
CA PHE A 48 -25.50 7.01 20.51
C PHE A 48 -25.67 7.43 21.98
N HIS A 49 -25.73 8.74 22.27
CA HIS A 49 -25.86 9.32 23.61
C HIS A 49 -24.76 8.84 24.57
N ILE A 50 -23.50 9.01 24.15
CA ILE A 50 -22.32 8.67 24.95
C ILE A 50 -21.59 9.96 25.28
N ASP A 51 -21.60 10.35 26.55
CA ASP A 51 -21.13 11.66 27.00
C ASP A 51 -19.60 11.78 26.96
N GLU A 52 -18.90 10.68 27.21
CA GLU A 52 -17.46 10.64 27.39
C GLU A 52 -16.74 10.23 26.10
N SER A 53 -16.00 11.18 25.52
CA SER A 53 -15.33 10.99 24.24
C SER A 53 -13.89 11.54 24.23
N TYR A 54 -12.97 10.78 23.63
CA TYR A 54 -11.53 11.01 23.71
C TYR A 54 -10.92 11.06 22.31
N SER A 55 -10.03 12.02 22.07
CA SER A 55 -9.24 12.06 20.82
C SER A 55 -8.02 11.14 20.83
N SER A 56 -7.81 10.42 21.93
CA SER A 56 -6.71 9.48 22.15
C SER A 56 -7.24 8.25 22.88
N HIS A 57 -6.97 7.06 22.35
CA HIS A 57 -7.34 5.82 23.03
C HIS A 57 -6.57 5.64 24.33
N ILE A 58 -5.33 6.13 24.43
CA ILE A 58 -4.56 6.10 25.68
C ILE A 58 -5.29 6.85 26.79
N ALA A 59 -5.76 8.07 26.52
CA ALA A 59 -6.50 8.87 27.50
C ALA A 59 -7.82 8.17 27.93
N MET A 60 -8.47 7.47 27.00
CA MET A 60 -9.66 6.66 27.32
C MET A 60 -9.31 5.47 28.23
N LEU A 61 -8.17 4.81 27.99
CA LEU A 61 -7.72 3.62 28.72
C LEU A 61 -7.32 3.91 30.18
N GLU A 62 -6.97 5.16 30.50
CA GLU A 62 -6.68 5.64 31.86
C GLU A 62 -7.92 5.62 32.78
N ARG A 63 -9.13 5.48 32.23
CA ARG A 63 -10.35 5.33 33.00
C ARG A 63 -10.31 4.09 33.89
N THR A 64 -10.58 4.29 35.18
CA THR A 64 -10.62 3.23 36.18
C THR A 64 -11.90 2.41 36.15
N ASP A 65 -13.00 3.00 35.67
CA ASP A 65 -14.30 2.35 35.54
C ASP A 65 -14.46 1.55 34.24
N LEU A 66 -13.51 1.68 33.30
CA LEU A 66 -13.51 0.97 32.02
C LEU A 66 -12.96 -0.46 32.19
N GLU A 67 -13.70 -1.48 31.75
CA GLU A 67 -13.33 -2.89 31.92
C GLU A 67 -13.02 -3.60 30.59
N ALA A 68 -13.67 -3.18 29.50
CA ALA A 68 -13.52 -3.78 28.18
C ALA A 68 -13.39 -2.75 27.07
N VAL A 69 -12.77 -3.13 25.96
CA VAL A 69 -12.61 -2.29 24.77
C VAL A 69 -13.00 -3.07 23.52
N VAL A 70 -13.78 -2.43 22.65
CA VAL A 70 -14.00 -2.87 21.27
C VAL A 70 -13.14 -2.02 20.34
N ILE A 71 -12.23 -2.66 19.61
CA ILE A 71 -11.35 -2.00 18.62
C ILE A 71 -11.98 -2.17 17.24
N SER A 72 -12.31 -1.05 16.60
CA SER A 72 -13.00 -0.97 15.31
C SER A 72 -12.32 0.01 14.34
N THR A 73 -10.99 0.13 14.46
CA THR A 73 -10.15 0.98 13.60
C THR A 73 -9.72 0.22 12.33
N PRO A 74 -8.98 0.84 11.40
CA PRO A 74 -8.28 0.12 10.35
C PRO A 74 -7.23 -0.87 10.89
N PRO A 75 -6.97 -2.00 10.19
CA PRO A 75 -6.09 -3.08 10.68
C PRO A 75 -4.66 -2.65 11.05
N GLU A 76 -4.11 -1.65 10.37
CA GLU A 76 -2.78 -1.07 10.63
C GLU A 76 -2.64 -0.44 12.03
N HIS A 77 -3.76 -0.17 12.71
CA HIS A 77 -3.78 0.45 14.03
C HIS A 77 -4.15 -0.54 15.15
N HIS A 78 -4.66 -1.73 14.81
CA HIS A 78 -5.12 -2.70 15.80
C HIS A 78 -4.03 -3.11 16.78
N TYR A 79 -2.81 -3.38 16.29
CA TYR A 79 -1.70 -3.86 17.11
C TYR A 79 -1.42 -2.98 18.32
N GLN A 80 -1.21 -1.69 18.07
CA GLN A 80 -0.82 -0.76 19.12
C GLN A 80 -1.96 -0.58 20.13
N ILE A 81 -3.18 -0.36 19.64
CA ILE A 81 -4.37 -0.19 20.49
C ILE A 81 -4.63 -1.44 21.35
N ALA A 82 -4.44 -2.64 20.77
CA ALA A 82 -4.56 -3.91 21.48
C ALA A 82 -3.52 -4.02 22.60
N LEU A 83 -2.25 -3.74 22.31
CA LEU A 83 -1.19 -3.76 23.33
C LEU A 83 -1.45 -2.77 24.45
N ASP A 84 -1.82 -1.54 24.12
CA ASP A 84 -2.12 -0.51 25.11
C ASP A 84 -3.30 -0.93 25.99
N SER A 85 -4.35 -1.52 25.40
CA SER A 85 -5.51 -2.03 26.14
C SER A 85 -5.13 -3.15 27.10
N ILE A 86 -4.29 -4.10 26.66
CA ILE A 86 -3.78 -5.19 27.50
C ILE A 86 -2.92 -4.65 28.65
N GLN A 87 -2.06 -3.66 28.39
CA GLN A 87 -1.22 -3.04 29.42
C GLN A 87 -2.06 -2.39 30.52
N HIS A 88 -3.20 -1.79 30.14
CA HIS A 88 -4.20 -1.21 31.04
C HIS A 88 -5.23 -2.22 31.58
N GLU A 89 -4.97 -3.53 31.41
CA GLU A 89 -5.76 -4.61 32.03
C GLU A 89 -7.21 -4.67 31.52
N LYS A 90 -7.45 -4.21 30.29
CA LYS A 90 -8.79 -4.23 29.68
C LYS A 90 -9.02 -5.52 28.91
N HIS A 91 -10.25 -6.03 28.96
CA HIS A 91 -10.71 -7.06 28.03
C HIS A 91 -10.82 -6.49 26.61
N VAL A 92 -10.53 -7.28 25.57
CA VAL A 92 -10.47 -6.77 24.20
C VAL A 92 -11.28 -7.62 23.23
N LEU A 93 -12.17 -6.99 22.48
CA LEU A 93 -12.73 -7.50 21.24
C LEU A 93 -12.16 -6.68 20.07
N CYS A 94 -11.37 -7.28 19.19
CA CYS A 94 -10.65 -6.56 18.15
C CYS A 94 -11.13 -6.96 16.75
N GLU A 95 -11.51 -5.99 15.93
CA GLU A 95 -11.89 -6.25 14.54
C GLU A 95 -10.81 -7.00 13.75
N LYS A 96 -11.26 -7.67 12.67
CA LYS A 96 -10.40 -8.55 11.88
C LYS A 96 -9.61 -7.78 10.80
N PRO A 97 -8.40 -8.25 10.46
CA PRO A 97 -7.57 -9.14 11.28
C PRO A 97 -7.10 -8.40 12.54
N MET A 98 -6.82 -9.11 13.63
CA MET A 98 -6.37 -8.46 14.88
C MET A 98 -5.04 -7.70 14.75
N THR A 99 -4.29 -7.96 13.67
CA THR A 99 -3.06 -7.26 13.27
C THR A 99 -2.68 -7.70 11.85
N ILE A 100 -1.73 -7.01 11.21
CA ILE A 100 -1.30 -7.33 9.83
C ILE A 100 -0.05 -8.22 9.75
N SER A 101 0.67 -8.41 10.86
CA SER A 101 1.89 -9.22 10.89
C SER A 101 1.83 -10.38 11.89
N THR A 102 2.35 -11.54 11.49
CA THR A 102 2.55 -12.70 12.38
C THR A 102 3.41 -12.33 13.60
N ARG A 103 4.39 -11.44 13.44
CA ARG A 103 5.25 -10.98 14.53
C ARG A 103 4.45 -10.21 15.58
N GLU A 104 3.58 -9.31 15.14
CA GLU A 104 2.70 -8.52 16.00
C GLU A 104 1.68 -9.42 16.71
N ALA A 105 1.14 -10.42 16.01
CA ALA A 105 0.18 -11.37 16.58
C ALA A 105 0.82 -12.16 17.73
N LEU A 106 2.07 -12.62 17.53
CA LEU A 106 2.86 -13.26 18.58
C LEU A 106 3.16 -12.31 19.74
N ALA A 107 3.39 -11.02 19.47
CA ALA A 107 3.62 -10.03 20.51
C ALA A 107 2.36 -9.78 21.35
N ILE A 108 1.17 -9.69 20.74
CA ILE A 108 -0.12 -9.62 21.45
C ILE A 108 -0.28 -10.85 22.36
N LYS A 109 -0.12 -12.06 21.82
CA LYS A 109 -0.20 -13.30 22.61
C LYS A 109 0.76 -13.29 23.80
N LYS A 110 2.01 -12.87 23.59
CA LYS A 110 3.01 -12.73 24.66
C LYS A 110 2.60 -11.70 25.71
N ALA A 111 2.07 -10.56 25.29
CA ALA A 111 1.62 -9.49 26.19
C ALA A 111 0.47 -9.96 27.09
N ILE A 112 -0.53 -10.65 26.52
CA ILE A 112 -1.66 -11.24 27.28
C ILE A 112 -1.11 -12.21 28.33
N ASN A 113 -0.30 -13.18 27.91
CA ASN A 113 0.26 -14.19 28.81
C ASN A 113 1.11 -13.58 29.93
N LYS A 114 1.91 -12.56 29.61
CA LYS A 114 2.73 -11.83 30.58
C LYS A 114 1.84 -11.11 31.59
N LYS A 115 0.86 -10.34 31.12
CA LYS A 115 0.00 -9.53 31.97
C LYS A 115 -0.89 -10.38 32.87
N GLN A 116 -1.48 -11.46 32.35
CA GLN A 116 -2.25 -12.41 33.16
C GLN A 116 -1.43 -13.05 34.29
N LYS A 117 -0.14 -13.32 34.06
CA LYS A 117 0.77 -13.80 35.11
C LYS A 117 1.09 -12.73 36.16
N GLU A 118 1.28 -11.49 35.74
CA GLU A 118 1.60 -10.36 36.62
C GLU A 118 0.41 -10.00 37.52
N THR A 119 -0.80 -9.92 36.98
CA THR A 119 -1.98 -9.42 37.70
C THR A 119 -2.84 -10.53 38.30
N ARG A 120 -2.61 -11.79 37.92
CA ARG A 120 -3.48 -12.95 38.23
C ARG A 120 -4.92 -12.77 37.75
N GLN A 121 -5.17 -11.83 36.83
CA GLN A 121 -6.47 -11.62 36.20
C GLN A 121 -6.56 -12.40 34.89
N ASN A 122 -7.72 -12.99 34.62
CA ASN A 122 -7.99 -13.61 33.33
C ASN A 122 -8.40 -12.54 32.30
N LEU A 123 -7.47 -12.06 31.48
CA LEU A 123 -7.77 -11.14 30.38
C LEU A 123 -8.33 -11.89 29.16
N VAL A 124 -9.60 -11.63 28.84
CA VAL A 124 -10.24 -12.06 27.60
C VAL A 124 -9.76 -11.20 26.42
N PHE A 125 -9.23 -11.83 25.38
CA PHE A 125 -8.92 -11.22 24.09
C PHE A 125 -9.56 -12.05 22.97
N MET A 126 -10.47 -11.44 22.22
CA MET A 126 -11.16 -12.08 21.10
C MET A 126 -10.93 -11.29 19.81
N PRO A 127 -10.33 -11.89 18.77
CA PRO A 127 -10.48 -11.42 17.41
C PRO A 127 -11.95 -11.51 16.98
N ALA A 128 -12.47 -10.50 16.28
CA ALA A 128 -13.85 -10.44 15.84
C ALA A 128 -14.05 -11.32 14.59
N HIS A 129 -14.12 -12.63 14.79
CA HIS A 129 -14.42 -13.63 13.76
C HIS A 129 -15.91 -13.96 13.74
N ASN A 130 -16.72 -12.90 13.67
CA ASN A 130 -18.15 -12.94 13.93
C ASN A 130 -18.89 -14.10 13.24
N PHE A 131 -18.58 -14.40 11.97
CA PHE A 131 -19.31 -15.44 11.21
C PHE A 131 -19.21 -16.85 11.82
N ILE A 132 -18.25 -17.13 12.71
CA ILE A 132 -18.20 -18.38 13.50
C ILE A 132 -19.45 -18.53 14.40
N PHE A 133 -20.01 -17.41 14.86
CA PHE A 133 -21.22 -17.37 15.69
C PHE A 133 -22.52 -17.39 14.85
N THR A 134 -22.43 -17.59 13.54
CA THR A 134 -23.63 -17.68 12.69
C THR A 134 -24.38 -18.98 13.00
N PRO A 135 -25.69 -18.94 13.31
CA PRO A 135 -26.42 -20.13 13.75
C PRO A 135 -26.35 -21.33 12.80
N CYS A 136 -26.43 -21.10 11.49
CA CYS A 136 -26.27 -22.19 10.51
C CYS A 136 -24.85 -22.74 10.45
N PHE A 137 -23.82 -21.94 10.72
CA PHE A 137 -22.46 -22.43 10.83
C PHE A 137 -22.30 -23.33 12.06
N THR A 138 -22.74 -22.86 13.23
CA THR A 138 -22.63 -23.61 14.49
C THR A 138 -23.36 -24.96 14.43
N GLU A 139 -24.57 -25.01 13.86
CA GLU A 139 -25.29 -26.28 13.70
C GLU A 139 -24.68 -27.19 12.63
N ALA A 140 -24.25 -26.63 11.49
CA ALA A 140 -23.56 -27.41 10.46
C ALA A 140 -22.26 -28.02 10.98
N GLN A 141 -21.50 -27.27 11.78
CA GLN A 141 -20.26 -27.73 12.39
C GLN A 141 -20.47 -28.98 13.27
N LYS A 142 -21.56 -29.03 14.04
CA LYS A 142 -21.92 -30.23 14.83
C LYS A 142 -22.14 -31.45 13.93
N LEU A 143 -22.89 -31.29 12.84
CA LEU A 143 -23.16 -32.40 11.90
C LEU A 143 -21.87 -32.88 11.21
N ILE A 144 -20.99 -31.94 10.85
CA ILE A 144 -19.68 -32.25 10.25
C ILE A 144 -18.84 -33.07 11.23
N TYR A 145 -18.73 -32.64 12.49
CA TYR A 145 -17.95 -33.34 13.50
C TYR A 145 -18.55 -34.67 13.95
N ASN A 146 -19.88 -34.81 13.85
CA ASN A 146 -20.57 -36.08 14.09
C ASN A 146 -20.45 -37.06 12.91
N GLY A 147 -19.78 -36.68 11.80
CA GLY A 147 -19.52 -37.56 10.67
C GLY A 147 -20.67 -37.70 9.68
N GLU A 148 -21.66 -36.80 9.70
CA GLU A 148 -22.85 -36.89 8.83
C GLU A 148 -22.55 -36.84 7.33
N ILE A 149 -21.41 -36.29 6.94
CA ILE A 149 -20.93 -36.24 5.55
C ILE A 149 -19.75 -37.18 5.28
N GLY A 150 -19.38 -38.05 6.23
CA GLY A 150 -18.14 -38.83 6.19
C GLY A 150 -16.89 -37.97 6.40
N ALA A 151 -15.71 -38.48 6.06
CA ALA A 151 -14.48 -37.70 6.20
C ALA A 151 -14.49 -36.49 5.25
N MET A 152 -14.05 -35.34 5.74
CA MET A 152 -14.01 -34.10 4.95
C MET A 152 -12.96 -34.21 3.85
N ARG A 153 -13.34 -33.87 2.61
CA ARG A 153 -12.47 -33.95 1.43
C ARG A 153 -12.14 -32.58 0.86
N ARG A 154 -13.13 -31.69 0.77
CA ARG A 154 -12.95 -30.36 0.19
C ARG A 154 -13.86 -29.31 0.84
N ILE A 155 -13.38 -28.08 0.96
CA ILE A 155 -14.20 -26.92 1.31
C ILE A 155 -14.10 -25.88 0.18
N GLU A 156 -15.25 -25.42 -0.32
CA GLU A 156 -15.33 -24.35 -1.31
C GLU A 156 -16.04 -23.12 -0.71
N GLY A 157 -15.44 -21.95 -0.86
CA GLY A 157 -15.81 -20.76 -0.14
C GLY A 157 -15.86 -19.56 -1.07
N ARG A 158 -16.91 -18.74 -0.95
CA ARG A 158 -17.06 -17.52 -1.75
C ARG A 158 -17.44 -16.35 -0.86
N ALA A 159 -16.58 -15.34 -0.77
CA ALA A 159 -16.80 -14.10 -0.04
C ALA A 159 -16.78 -12.92 -1.00
N PHE A 160 -17.95 -12.48 -1.44
CA PHE A 160 -18.06 -11.34 -2.34
C PHE A 160 -18.89 -10.24 -1.68
N SER A 161 -18.38 -9.02 -1.75
CA SER A 161 -19.08 -7.81 -1.31
C SER A 161 -19.11 -6.79 -2.45
N ASN A 162 -19.55 -5.57 -2.16
CA ASN A 162 -19.44 -4.43 -3.06
C ASN A 162 -19.17 -3.17 -2.24
N LEU A 163 -18.05 -2.53 -2.56
CA LEU A 163 -17.52 -1.36 -1.83
C LEU A 163 -18.53 -0.20 -1.76
N ARG A 164 -19.43 -0.06 -2.75
CA ARG A 164 -20.46 1.00 -2.77
C ARG A 164 -21.58 0.76 -1.75
N PHE A 165 -21.84 -0.49 -1.34
CA PHE A 165 -22.92 -0.79 -0.39
C PHE A 165 -22.64 -0.34 1.04
N TYR A 166 -21.37 -0.23 1.43
CA TYR A 166 -20.99 0.10 2.81
C TYR A 166 -20.72 1.60 3.04
N ASN A 167 -20.56 2.41 1.98
CA ASN A 167 -20.18 3.83 2.04
C ASN A 167 -19.19 4.11 3.18
N PRO A 168 -17.94 3.60 3.06
CA PRO A 168 -16.94 3.60 4.12
C PRO A 168 -16.45 5.03 4.42
N LYS A 169 -16.08 5.28 5.68
CA LYS A 169 -15.51 6.57 6.12
C LYS A 169 -14.00 6.71 5.83
N THR A 170 -13.36 5.63 5.36
CA THR A 170 -11.93 5.51 5.11
C THR A 170 -11.70 4.71 3.85
N ASP A 171 -10.59 4.95 3.15
CA ASP A 171 -10.22 4.32 1.89
C ASP A 171 -9.13 3.24 2.02
N PHE A 172 -8.77 2.83 3.25
CA PHE A 172 -7.72 1.82 3.50
C PHE A 172 -7.86 0.55 2.64
N ARG A 173 -9.09 0.12 2.33
CA ARG A 173 -9.37 -1.07 1.50
C ARG A 173 -8.83 -0.94 0.07
N VAL A 174 -8.94 0.25 -0.52
CA VAL A 174 -8.45 0.50 -1.89
C VAL A 174 -6.97 0.90 -1.92
N GLN A 175 -6.39 1.18 -0.76
CA GLN A 175 -4.96 1.46 -0.59
C GLN A 175 -4.15 0.20 -0.18
N ALA A 176 -4.82 -0.89 0.20
CA ALA A 176 -4.19 -2.14 0.61
C ALA A 176 -3.52 -2.86 -0.58
N LYS A 177 -2.31 -3.39 -0.36
CA LYS A 177 -1.48 -4.04 -1.40
C LYS A 177 -2.19 -5.24 -2.03
N GLY A 178 -2.86 -6.05 -1.22
CA GLY A 178 -3.66 -7.21 -1.63
C GLY A 178 -5.11 -6.90 -1.95
N GLY A 179 -5.58 -5.66 -1.79
CA GLY A 179 -6.97 -5.25 -2.06
C GLY A 179 -8.01 -6.18 -1.41
N ALA A 180 -8.82 -6.84 -2.24
CA ALA A 180 -9.86 -7.76 -1.77
C ALA A 180 -9.32 -8.99 -1.00
N ILE A 181 -8.04 -9.36 -1.20
CA ILE A 181 -7.37 -10.39 -0.41
C ILE A 181 -7.37 -9.99 1.07
N GLU A 182 -6.95 -8.76 1.39
CA GLU A 182 -6.83 -8.31 2.79
C GLU A 182 -8.20 -8.02 3.43
N ASP A 183 -9.20 -7.64 2.65
CA ASP A 183 -10.52 -7.27 3.17
C ASP A 183 -11.48 -8.48 3.29
N GLN A 184 -11.63 -9.29 2.24
CA GLN A 184 -12.69 -10.31 2.16
C GLN A 184 -12.22 -11.72 2.51
N LEU A 185 -10.98 -12.07 2.16
CA LEU A 185 -10.45 -13.41 2.40
C LEU A 185 -10.39 -13.81 3.89
N PRO A 186 -10.10 -12.90 4.85
CA PRO A 186 -10.06 -13.29 6.26
C PRO A 186 -11.30 -14.02 6.74
N HIS A 187 -12.48 -13.64 6.23
CA HIS A 187 -13.74 -14.31 6.55
C HIS A 187 -13.76 -15.78 6.16
N LEU A 188 -13.21 -16.15 5.00
CA LEU A 188 -13.11 -17.55 4.61
C LEU A 188 -12.04 -18.26 5.44
N LEU A 189 -10.87 -17.66 5.61
CA LEU A 189 -9.75 -18.30 6.30
C LEU A 189 -10.08 -18.69 7.74
N TYR A 190 -10.70 -17.83 8.54
CA TYR A 190 -11.03 -18.24 9.91
C TYR A 190 -12.15 -19.30 9.97
N LEU A 191 -13.07 -19.32 9.00
CA LEU A 191 -14.12 -20.36 8.93
C LEU A 191 -13.52 -21.71 8.53
N TYR A 192 -12.54 -21.68 7.62
CA TYR A 192 -11.77 -22.85 7.23
C TYR A 192 -10.91 -23.34 8.39
N ASN A 193 -10.25 -22.43 9.10
CA ASN A 193 -9.48 -22.76 10.31
C ASN A 193 -10.36 -23.47 11.34
N GLN A 194 -11.58 -22.95 11.55
CA GLN A 194 -12.51 -23.53 12.50
C GLN A 194 -12.92 -24.97 12.12
N LEU A 195 -13.18 -25.25 10.84
CA LEU A 195 -13.56 -26.59 10.39
C LEU A 195 -12.36 -27.54 10.28
N GLY A 196 -11.21 -26.99 9.92
CA GLY A 196 -10.12 -27.70 9.30
C GLY A 196 -8.75 -27.65 9.97
N GLY A 197 -8.61 -26.88 11.05
CA GLY A 197 -7.30 -26.55 11.62
C GLY A 197 -6.55 -25.52 10.76
N SER A 198 -5.29 -25.22 11.06
CA SER A 198 -4.55 -24.17 10.33
C SER A 198 -4.25 -24.55 8.87
N MET A 199 -4.10 -23.53 8.03
CA MET A 199 -3.59 -23.70 6.66
C MET A 199 -2.15 -24.25 6.70
N GLU A 200 -1.88 -25.31 5.93
CA GLU A 200 -0.55 -25.92 5.83
C GLU A 200 0.21 -25.44 4.60
N LYS A 201 -0.50 -25.26 3.48
CA LYS A 201 0.12 -24.94 2.20
C LYS A 201 -0.85 -24.21 1.29
N VAL A 202 -0.36 -23.16 0.64
CA VAL A 202 -1.04 -22.53 -0.50
C VAL A 202 -0.51 -23.15 -1.79
N SER A 203 -1.42 -23.63 -2.63
CA SER A 203 -1.09 -24.25 -3.92
C SER A 203 -1.12 -23.21 -5.04
N SER A 204 -2.11 -22.32 -5.04
CA SER A 204 -2.28 -21.29 -6.08
C SER A 204 -2.94 -20.03 -5.51
N VAL A 205 -2.56 -18.88 -6.07
CA VAL A 205 -3.21 -17.57 -5.84
C VAL A 205 -3.38 -16.89 -7.18
N GLU A 206 -4.62 -16.64 -7.59
CA GLU A 206 -5.02 -16.10 -8.89
C GLU A 206 -5.75 -14.76 -8.71
N PRO A 207 -5.00 -13.65 -8.63
CA PRO A 207 -5.58 -12.32 -8.47
C PRO A 207 -6.13 -11.77 -9.80
N HIS A 208 -7.16 -10.93 -9.71
CA HIS A 208 -7.71 -10.17 -10.82
C HIS A 208 -7.82 -8.70 -10.43
N SER A 209 -7.04 -7.86 -11.12
CA SER A 209 -6.94 -6.42 -10.86
C SER A 209 -7.90 -5.61 -11.73
N LYS A 210 -8.44 -4.52 -11.19
CA LYS A 210 -9.17 -3.52 -11.97
C LYS A 210 -8.85 -2.13 -11.42
N GLY A 211 -8.26 -1.27 -12.26
CA GLY A 211 -7.84 0.08 -11.85
C GLY A 211 -6.71 0.09 -10.82
N GLY A 212 -5.72 -0.80 -10.96
CA GLY A 212 -4.55 -0.87 -10.07
C GLY A 212 -4.78 -1.59 -8.73
N VAL A 213 -6.01 -1.97 -8.40
CA VAL A 213 -6.34 -2.67 -7.14
C VAL A 213 -6.82 -4.10 -7.43
N ILE A 214 -6.40 -5.06 -6.60
CA ILE A 214 -6.91 -6.44 -6.64
C ILE A 214 -8.38 -6.42 -6.24
N ASN A 215 -9.27 -6.65 -7.22
CA ASN A 215 -10.71 -6.62 -7.00
C ASN A 215 -11.27 -8.02 -6.70
N ASN A 216 -10.67 -9.07 -7.28
CA ASN A 216 -11.04 -10.46 -6.99
C ASN A 216 -9.78 -11.33 -6.87
N VAL A 217 -9.91 -12.46 -6.18
CA VAL A 217 -8.87 -13.46 -6.06
C VAL A 217 -9.49 -14.85 -6.01
N HIS A 218 -8.83 -15.84 -6.60
CA HIS A 218 -9.07 -17.26 -6.35
C HIS A 218 -7.84 -17.89 -5.71
N ILE A 219 -8.03 -18.74 -4.70
CA ILE A 219 -6.95 -19.35 -3.93
C ILE A 219 -7.26 -20.83 -3.76
N GLU A 220 -6.26 -21.66 -3.99
CA GLU A 220 -6.31 -23.08 -3.67
C GLU A 220 -5.21 -23.43 -2.65
N GLY A 221 -5.50 -24.36 -1.75
CA GLY A 221 -4.54 -24.79 -0.74
C GLY A 221 -4.98 -26.05 -0.01
N ARG A 222 -4.19 -26.40 1.01
CA ARG A 222 -4.44 -27.52 1.92
C ARG A 222 -4.29 -27.05 3.37
N PHE A 223 -5.11 -27.64 4.23
CA PHE A 223 -5.16 -27.35 5.67
C PHE A 223 -4.79 -28.60 6.47
N ALA A 224 -4.50 -28.43 7.77
CA ALA A 224 -3.91 -29.43 8.66
C ALA A 224 -4.63 -30.77 8.73
N ARG A 225 -5.94 -30.79 8.46
CA ARG A 225 -6.74 -32.02 8.40
C ARG A 225 -6.78 -32.68 7.02
N GLY A 226 -5.91 -32.28 6.11
CA GLY A 226 -5.65 -32.95 4.83
C GLY A 226 -6.67 -32.72 3.71
N PHE A 227 -7.63 -31.80 3.87
CA PHE A 227 -8.65 -31.50 2.86
C PHE A 227 -8.21 -30.38 1.91
N GLU A 228 -8.76 -30.39 0.70
CA GLU A 228 -8.57 -29.35 -0.32
C GLU A 228 -9.39 -28.10 0.01
N ALA A 229 -8.81 -26.93 -0.17
CA ALA A 229 -9.45 -25.66 0.13
C ALA A 229 -9.47 -24.75 -1.10
N ASN A 230 -10.67 -24.43 -1.58
CA ASN A 230 -10.89 -23.53 -2.72
C ASN A 230 -11.63 -22.29 -2.25
N MET A 231 -11.02 -21.12 -2.36
CA MET A 231 -11.56 -19.86 -1.87
C MET A 231 -11.62 -18.84 -2.99
N SER A 232 -12.73 -18.10 -3.07
CA SER A 232 -12.84 -16.95 -3.95
C SER A 232 -13.30 -15.74 -3.15
N ALA A 233 -12.56 -14.65 -3.23
CA ALA A 233 -12.86 -13.41 -2.52
C ALA A 233 -12.87 -12.21 -3.48
N GLY A 234 -13.72 -11.22 -3.26
CA GLY A 234 -13.76 -10.05 -4.15
C GLY A 234 -14.81 -8.98 -3.87
N TRP A 235 -14.73 -7.85 -4.59
CA TRP A 235 -15.73 -6.77 -4.54
C TRP A 235 -16.61 -6.66 -5.79
N ALA A 236 -16.51 -7.61 -6.73
CA ALA A 236 -17.28 -7.62 -7.98
C ALA A 236 -18.71 -8.18 -7.87
N GLY A 237 -19.23 -8.43 -6.66
CA GLY A 237 -20.56 -8.99 -6.47
C GLY A 237 -21.68 -7.95 -6.56
N LEU A 238 -22.73 -8.19 -7.35
CA LEU A 238 -23.91 -7.31 -7.35
C LEU A 238 -24.59 -7.29 -5.97
N LEU A 239 -24.63 -8.44 -5.30
CA LEU A 239 -25.21 -8.64 -3.98
C LEU A 239 -24.17 -9.31 -3.06
N PRO A 240 -23.96 -8.84 -1.82
CA PRO A 240 -23.04 -9.47 -0.88
C PRO A 240 -23.38 -10.94 -0.62
N THR A 241 -22.37 -11.80 -0.48
CA THR A 241 -22.55 -13.23 -0.18
C THR A 241 -21.34 -13.77 0.57
N LEU A 242 -21.60 -14.71 1.49
CA LEU A 242 -20.57 -15.51 2.15
C LEU A 242 -21.04 -16.96 2.14
N LYS A 243 -20.64 -17.70 1.09
CA LYS A 243 -21.06 -19.09 0.88
C LYS A 243 -19.96 -20.06 1.23
N LEU A 244 -20.35 -21.19 1.83
CA LEU A 244 -19.50 -22.32 2.13
C LEU A 244 -20.16 -23.62 1.69
N ASN A 245 -19.39 -24.44 0.99
CA ASN A 245 -19.70 -25.81 0.62
C ASN A 245 -18.66 -26.71 1.31
N VAL A 246 -19.10 -27.54 2.25
CA VAL A 246 -18.25 -28.55 2.89
C VAL A 246 -18.60 -29.90 2.28
N ILE A 247 -17.64 -30.53 1.62
CA ILE A 247 -17.81 -31.78 0.87
C ILE A 247 -17.04 -32.89 1.60
N GLY A 248 -17.74 -33.94 1.96
CA GLY A 248 -17.17 -35.17 2.53
C GLY A 248 -17.38 -36.37 1.62
N GLU A 249 -16.96 -37.54 2.09
CA GLU A 249 -17.03 -38.80 1.33
C GLU A 249 -18.46 -39.24 0.98
N THR A 250 -19.41 -38.99 1.87
CA THR A 250 -20.79 -39.53 1.76
C THR A 250 -21.84 -38.44 1.66
N GLY A 251 -21.42 -37.16 1.72
CA GLY A 251 -22.35 -36.04 1.69
C GLY A 251 -21.71 -34.67 1.53
N LYS A 252 -22.57 -33.65 1.52
CA LYS A 252 -22.21 -32.25 1.34
C LYS A 252 -23.09 -31.36 2.22
N ILE A 253 -22.53 -30.32 2.83
CA ILE A 253 -23.27 -29.25 3.48
C ILE A 253 -23.02 -27.94 2.75
N THR A 254 -24.09 -27.21 2.44
CA THR A 254 -24.06 -25.91 1.76
C THR A 254 -24.75 -24.85 2.60
N MET A 255 -24.09 -23.71 2.82
CA MET A 255 -24.63 -22.58 3.59
C MET A 255 -24.26 -21.24 2.94
N ASP A 256 -25.16 -20.26 3.06
CA ASP A 256 -24.87 -18.84 2.81
C ASP A 256 -25.01 -18.11 4.14
N LEU A 257 -23.88 -17.89 4.79
CA LEU A 257 -23.80 -17.34 6.14
C LEU A 257 -24.36 -15.93 6.18
N LEU A 258 -24.17 -15.14 5.11
CA LEU A 258 -24.58 -13.75 5.09
C LEU A 258 -26.07 -13.59 4.77
N ARG A 259 -26.62 -14.37 3.82
CA ARG A 259 -28.02 -14.23 3.37
C ARG A 259 -29.00 -15.13 4.10
N ALA A 260 -28.55 -16.29 4.56
CA ALA A 260 -29.38 -17.30 5.19
C ALA A 260 -28.75 -17.81 6.50
N PRO A 261 -28.51 -16.92 7.49
CA PRO A 261 -27.78 -17.28 8.73
C PRO A 261 -28.47 -18.32 9.61
N TYR A 262 -29.71 -18.70 9.29
CA TYR A 262 -30.52 -19.67 10.03
C TYR A 262 -30.90 -20.90 9.21
N LYS A 263 -30.33 -21.09 8.02
CA LYS A 263 -30.60 -22.23 7.15
C LYS A 263 -29.33 -22.75 6.51
N PHE A 264 -29.29 -24.05 6.31
CA PHE A 264 -28.31 -24.70 5.45
C PHE A 264 -28.92 -25.96 4.85
N THR A 265 -28.30 -26.44 3.79
CA THR A 265 -28.73 -27.64 3.08
C THR A 265 -27.68 -28.72 3.31
N ALA A 266 -28.13 -29.91 3.72
CA ALA A 266 -27.30 -31.10 3.85
C ALA A 266 -27.78 -32.15 2.83
N THR A 267 -26.85 -32.69 2.05
CA THR A 267 -27.09 -33.76 1.08
C THR A 267 -26.30 -34.99 1.50
N ARG A 268 -26.92 -36.16 1.56
CA ARG A 268 -26.28 -37.43 1.88
C ARG A 268 -26.87 -38.53 0.98
N ASN A 269 -26.01 -39.31 0.33
CA ASN A 269 -26.43 -40.39 -0.58
C ASN A 269 -27.49 -39.97 -1.64
N GLY A 270 -27.44 -38.72 -2.12
CA GLY A 270 -28.41 -38.17 -3.08
C GLY A 270 -29.67 -37.54 -2.47
N GLU A 271 -29.98 -37.79 -1.20
CA GLU A 271 -31.09 -37.15 -0.49
C GLU A 271 -30.67 -35.80 0.06
N THR A 272 -31.47 -34.76 -0.21
CA THR A 272 -31.18 -33.38 0.21
C THR A 272 -32.21 -32.90 1.21
N LYS A 273 -31.75 -32.47 2.39
CA LYS A 273 -32.58 -31.90 3.46
C LYS A 273 -32.14 -30.47 3.75
N THR A 274 -33.10 -29.55 3.82
CA THR A 274 -32.85 -28.20 4.34
C THR A 274 -33.15 -28.16 5.82
N LEU A 275 -32.16 -27.79 6.63
CA LEU A 275 -32.33 -27.59 8.06
C LEU A 275 -32.53 -26.10 8.34
N SER A 276 -33.46 -25.80 9.24
CA SER A 276 -33.84 -24.44 9.60
C SER A 276 -33.96 -24.34 11.12
N MET A 277 -33.35 -23.32 11.72
CA MET A 277 -33.25 -23.18 13.17
C MET A 277 -34.46 -22.43 13.77
N GLY A 278 -35.67 -22.72 13.26
CA GLY A 278 -36.95 -22.35 13.87
C GLY A 278 -37.26 -20.85 14.03
N ARG A 279 -36.76 -19.98 13.13
CA ARG A 279 -36.84 -18.51 13.30
C ARG A 279 -38.01 -17.83 12.55
N LYS A 280 -38.39 -16.64 13.05
CA LYS A 280 -39.47 -15.80 12.50
C LYS A 280 -39.00 -15.08 11.22
N ILE A 281 -39.90 -14.90 10.24
CA ILE A 281 -39.64 -14.19 8.96
C ILE A 281 -38.97 -12.81 9.18
N ARG A 282 -39.35 -12.08 10.24
CA ARG A 282 -38.75 -10.79 10.60
C ARG A 282 -37.23 -10.83 10.76
N GLN A 283 -36.65 -11.93 11.23
CA GLN A 283 -35.20 -12.05 11.44
C GLN A 283 -34.42 -12.21 10.12
N TYR A 284 -35.09 -12.64 9.03
CA TYR A 284 -34.50 -12.60 7.69
C TYR A 284 -34.54 -11.17 7.11
N LEU A 285 -35.59 -10.40 7.44
CA LEU A 285 -35.67 -8.98 7.08
C LEU A 285 -34.63 -8.14 7.84
N ASP A 286 -34.26 -8.53 9.05
CA ASP A 286 -33.21 -7.86 9.83
C ASP A 286 -31.83 -7.94 9.16
N VAL A 287 -31.51 -9.07 8.51
CA VAL A 287 -30.28 -9.21 7.71
C VAL A 287 -30.25 -8.21 6.56
N LEU A 288 -31.38 -8.00 5.88
CA LEU A 288 -31.52 -6.97 4.84
C LEU A 288 -31.40 -5.54 5.38
N ARG A 289 -31.54 -5.35 6.71
CA ARG A 289 -31.37 -4.09 7.42
C ARG A 289 -30.03 -4.01 8.17
N PHE A 290 -29.03 -4.80 7.76
CA PHE A 290 -27.68 -4.84 8.34
C PHE A 290 -27.62 -5.33 9.80
N LYS A 291 -28.65 -6.02 10.29
CA LYS A 291 -28.71 -6.61 11.63
C LYS A 291 -28.47 -8.11 11.55
N HIS A 292 -27.22 -8.47 11.24
CA HIS A 292 -26.82 -9.87 11.16
C HIS A 292 -26.64 -10.47 12.58
N PRO A 293 -27.15 -11.69 12.86
CA PRO A 293 -27.13 -12.26 14.21
C PRO A 293 -25.73 -12.60 14.73
N SER A 294 -24.76 -12.82 13.84
CA SER A 294 -23.39 -13.18 14.21
C SER A 294 -22.77 -12.21 15.22
N TYR A 295 -22.93 -10.91 14.99
CA TYR A 295 -22.34 -9.89 15.85
C TYR A 295 -23.00 -9.86 17.23
N GLU A 296 -24.34 -9.95 17.32
CA GLU A 296 -25.02 -10.00 18.63
C GLU A 296 -24.60 -11.23 19.43
N LEU A 297 -24.44 -12.38 18.76
CA LEU A 297 -23.99 -13.63 19.39
C LEU A 297 -22.51 -13.56 19.80
N GLU A 298 -21.65 -12.91 19.00
CA GLU A 298 -20.24 -12.68 19.34
C GLU A 298 -20.10 -11.77 20.57
N HIS A 299 -20.83 -10.66 20.64
CA HIS A 299 -20.78 -9.76 21.80
C HIS A 299 -21.35 -10.46 23.04
N ARG A 300 -22.41 -11.26 22.91
CA ARG A 300 -22.92 -12.10 24.00
C ARG A 300 -21.84 -13.07 24.49
N HIS A 301 -21.18 -13.78 23.58
CA HIS A 301 -20.12 -14.72 23.94
C HIS A 301 -18.94 -14.02 24.61
N PHE A 302 -18.55 -12.84 24.13
CA PHE A 302 -17.51 -12.02 24.76
C PHE A 302 -17.89 -11.63 26.20
N LEU A 303 -19.14 -11.23 26.44
CA LEU A 303 -19.66 -10.97 27.79
C LEU A 303 -19.59 -12.21 28.67
N ASP A 304 -20.08 -13.36 28.19
CA ASP A 304 -20.04 -14.64 28.91
C ASP A 304 -18.60 -15.02 29.28
N CYS A 305 -17.63 -14.71 28.41
CA CYS A 305 -16.20 -14.94 28.68
C CYS A 305 -15.66 -14.04 29.79
N ILE A 306 -16.00 -12.76 29.77
CA ILE A 306 -15.60 -11.79 30.81
C ILE A 306 -16.17 -12.21 32.16
N GLN A 307 -17.43 -12.64 32.16
CA GLN A 307 -18.14 -13.12 33.35
C GLN A 307 -17.70 -14.54 33.79
N LYS A 308 -16.74 -15.14 33.08
CA LYS A 308 -16.15 -16.47 33.34
C LYS A 308 -17.17 -17.61 33.26
N GLU A 309 -18.25 -17.43 32.51
CA GLU A 309 -19.26 -18.46 32.27
C GLU A 309 -18.82 -19.44 31.18
N LYS A 310 -18.02 -18.97 30.22
CA LYS A 310 -17.54 -19.76 29.07
C LYS A 310 -16.10 -19.42 28.71
N PRO A 311 -15.32 -20.37 28.15
CA PRO A 311 -14.07 -20.04 27.50
C PRO A 311 -14.31 -19.32 26.16
N PRO A 312 -13.34 -18.53 25.67
CA PRO A 312 -13.44 -17.90 24.35
C PRO A 312 -13.50 -18.96 23.25
N GLN A 313 -14.56 -18.91 22.42
CA GLN A 313 -14.70 -19.77 21.24
C GLN A 313 -13.73 -19.33 20.13
N VAL A 314 -13.38 -18.04 20.12
CA VAL A 314 -12.35 -17.47 19.26
C VAL A 314 -11.31 -16.83 20.17
N SER A 315 -10.11 -17.38 20.16
CA SER A 315 -8.99 -16.98 21.01
C SER A 315 -7.96 -16.18 20.23
N VAL A 316 -6.94 -15.68 20.94
CA VAL A 316 -5.75 -15.07 20.30
C VAL A 316 -5.03 -16.05 19.36
N ASP A 317 -5.12 -17.36 19.62
CA ASP A 317 -4.51 -18.37 18.77
C ASP A 317 -5.22 -18.53 17.43
N ASP A 318 -6.55 -18.38 17.42
CA ASP A 318 -7.33 -18.36 16.18
C ASP A 318 -7.02 -17.11 15.35
N GLY A 319 -6.80 -15.97 16.02
CA GLY A 319 -6.32 -14.74 15.40
C GLY A 319 -4.92 -14.90 14.81
N LEU A 320 -4.00 -15.54 15.53
CA LEU A 320 -2.64 -15.83 15.05
C LEU A 320 -2.68 -16.76 13.83
N ALA A 321 -3.49 -17.82 13.87
CA ALA A 321 -3.66 -18.75 12.76
C ALA A 321 -4.23 -18.06 11.51
N LEU A 322 -5.16 -17.11 11.68
CA LEU A 322 -5.66 -16.28 10.59
C LEU A 322 -4.55 -15.43 9.97
N VAL A 323 -3.77 -14.71 10.79
CA VAL A 323 -2.69 -13.83 10.32
C VAL A 323 -1.58 -14.63 9.64
N GLN A 324 -1.26 -15.82 10.15
CA GLN A 324 -0.31 -16.74 9.50
C GLN A 324 -0.81 -17.22 8.13
N ALA A 325 -2.08 -17.63 8.03
CA ALA A 325 -2.66 -18.03 6.76
C ALA A 325 -2.70 -16.87 5.75
N MET A 326 -3.05 -15.66 6.22
CA MET A 326 -2.96 -14.44 5.41
C MET A 326 -1.53 -14.17 4.94
N SER A 327 -0.53 -14.30 5.83
CA SER A 327 0.89 -14.11 5.50
C SER A 327 1.36 -15.12 4.44
N GLU A 328 0.92 -16.37 4.52
CA GLU A 328 1.25 -17.41 3.54
C GLU A 328 0.65 -17.08 2.16
N VAL A 329 -0.64 -16.73 2.13
CA VAL A 329 -1.32 -16.30 0.89
C VAL A 329 -0.64 -15.07 0.29
N MET A 330 -0.30 -14.07 1.11
CA MET A 330 0.37 -12.86 0.64
C MET A 330 1.79 -13.15 0.15
N THR A 331 2.52 -14.06 0.79
CA THR A 331 3.85 -14.49 0.32
C THR A 331 3.75 -15.15 -1.06
N HIS A 332 2.76 -16.01 -1.29
CA HIS A 332 2.52 -16.62 -2.61
C HIS A 332 2.04 -15.60 -3.66
N PHE A 333 1.15 -14.68 -3.28
CA PHE A 333 0.72 -13.58 -4.13
C PHE A 333 1.91 -12.70 -4.55
N GLU A 334 2.77 -12.35 -3.60
CA GLU A 334 3.98 -11.58 -3.83
C GLU A 334 5.01 -12.37 -4.62
N ALA A 335 5.23 -13.66 -4.38
CA ALA A 335 6.14 -14.50 -5.16
C ALA A 335 5.67 -14.68 -6.61
N ARG A 336 4.35 -14.80 -6.83
CA ARG A 336 3.78 -14.82 -8.19
C ARG A 336 3.93 -13.46 -8.86
N ASN A 337 3.71 -12.36 -8.15
CA ASN A 337 3.97 -11.02 -8.66
C ASN A 337 5.48 -10.72 -8.77
N ALA A 338 6.35 -11.41 -8.05
CA ALA A 338 7.81 -11.32 -8.15
C ALA A 338 8.35 -11.99 -9.42
N THR A 339 7.50 -12.73 -10.16
CA THR A 339 7.80 -13.09 -11.56
C THR A 339 7.57 -11.92 -12.54
N SER A 340 7.09 -10.78 -12.06
CA SER A 340 7.41 -9.47 -12.63
C SER A 340 8.65 -8.94 -11.90
N THR A 341 9.82 -9.29 -12.42
CA THR A 341 11.18 -8.74 -12.15
C THR A 341 11.45 -8.15 -10.76
N SER A 342 12.43 -8.69 -10.02
CA SER A 342 13.06 -7.92 -8.93
C SER A 342 13.34 -6.50 -9.43
N GLU A 343 12.84 -5.51 -8.72
CA GLU A 343 13.13 -4.12 -8.97
C GLU A 343 14.64 -3.94 -8.78
N ARG A 344 15.35 -3.67 -9.89
CA ARG A 344 16.82 -3.68 -9.96
C ARG A 344 17.34 -2.26 -10.13
N VAL A 345 18.37 -1.93 -9.36
CA VAL A 345 19.14 -0.69 -9.49
C VAL A 345 20.62 -1.04 -9.59
N VAL A 346 21.29 -0.46 -10.58
CA VAL A 346 22.73 -0.55 -10.73
C VAL A 346 23.37 0.72 -10.16
N VAL A 347 24.38 0.57 -9.31
CA VAL A 347 25.16 1.67 -8.73
C VAL A 347 26.63 1.43 -9.02
N LEU A 348 27.26 2.32 -9.79
CA LEU A 348 28.66 2.20 -10.19
C LEU A 348 29.43 3.49 -9.88
N ARG A 349 30.71 3.36 -9.52
CA ARG A 349 31.61 4.51 -9.47
C ARG A 349 31.98 4.96 -10.87
N ALA A 350 31.84 6.26 -11.11
CA ALA A 350 32.18 6.92 -12.36
C ALA A 350 33.71 7.06 -12.46
N GLY A 351 34.33 6.21 -13.29
CA GLY A 351 35.67 6.40 -13.80
C GLY A 351 35.61 7.08 -15.16
N ASP A 352 35.75 6.29 -16.22
CA ASP A 352 35.35 6.69 -17.57
C ASP A 352 33.81 6.68 -17.70
N VAL A 353 33.21 7.81 -18.05
CA VAL A 353 31.74 7.97 -18.05
C VAL A 353 31.07 7.08 -19.09
N GLU A 354 31.64 6.98 -20.30
CA GLU A 354 31.05 6.18 -21.38
C GLU A 354 31.04 4.70 -21.03
N GLU A 355 32.18 4.18 -20.56
CA GLU A 355 32.30 2.78 -20.13
C GLU A 355 31.42 2.48 -18.92
N THR A 356 31.31 3.41 -17.97
CA THR A 356 30.44 3.24 -16.79
C THR A 356 28.97 3.16 -17.19
N VAL A 357 28.49 4.04 -18.07
CA VAL A 357 27.12 4.02 -18.59
C VAL A 357 26.84 2.74 -19.38
N ARG A 358 27.78 2.33 -20.25
CA ARG A 358 27.65 1.08 -21.01
C ARG A 358 27.51 -0.12 -20.08
N LYS A 359 28.40 -0.22 -19.09
CA LYS A 359 28.37 -1.29 -18.09
C LYS A 359 27.08 -1.26 -17.27
N SER A 360 26.56 -0.08 -16.93
CA SER A 360 25.32 0.03 -16.14
C SER A 360 24.11 -0.49 -16.91
N ILE A 361 24.04 -0.20 -18.22
CA ILE A 361 23.01 -0.72 -19.14
C ILE A 361 23.15 -2.24 -19.31
N ASP A 362 24.36 -2.75 -19.50
CA ASP A 362 24.60 -4.20 -19.65
C ASP A 362 24.13 -4.98 -18.42
N LEU A 363 24.39 -4.46 -17.21
CA LEU A 363 23.95 -5.07 -15.95
C LEU A 363 22.43 -5.05 -15.76
N LEU A 364 21.72 -4.12 -16.40
CA LEU A 364 20.25 -4.10 -16.42
C LEU A 364 19.65 -5.08 -17.44
N GLY A 365 20.47 -5.64 -18.34
CA GLY A 365 20.05 -6.56 -19.40
C GLY A 365 20.13 -5.99 -20.81
N GLY A 366 20.74 -4.81 -20.99
CA GLY A 366 20.90 -4.17 -22.29
C GLY A 366 19.72 -3.26 -22.70
N LEU A 367 19.78 -2.74 -23.92
CA LEU A 367 18.71 -1.91 -24.51
C LEU A 367 17.84 -2.74 -25.46
N SER A 368 16.56 -2.88 -25.12
CA SER A 368 15.54 -3.49 -25.97
C SER A 368 14.97 -2.48 -26.97
N ILE A 369 15.83 -1.98 -27.86
CA ILE A 369 15.49 -0.98 -28.89
C ILE A 369 15.66 -1.62 -30.27
N GLY A 370 14.59 -1.65 -31.05
CA GLY A 370 14.57 -2.05 -32.46
C GLY A 370 15.07 -0.95 -33.40
N GLU A 371 15.42 -1.32 -34.63
CA GLU A 371 16.01 -0.39 -35.62
C GLU A 371 15.11 0.78 -36.02
N ASN A 372 13.78 0.60 -35.88
CA ASN A 372 12.77 1.59 -36.24
C ASN A 372 12.11 2.25 -35.01
N ASP A 373 12.50 1.87 -33.80
CA ASP A 373 11.90 2.40 -32.59
C ASP A 373 12.26 3.87 -32.43
N SER A 374 11.27 4.69 -32.09
CA SER A 374 11.43 6.10 -31.73
C SER A 374 11.91 6.24 -30.27
N VAL A 375 13.11 6.76 -30.09
CA VAL A 375 13.74 6.93 -28.77
C VAL A 375 13.75 8.38 -28.36
N VAL A 376 13.12 8.69 -27.23
CA VAL A 376 13.13 10.01 -26.60
C VAL A 376 14.12 10.03 -25.45
N VAL A 377 15.03 11.00 -25.44
CA VAL A 377 16.01 11.19 -24.37
C VAL A 377 15.75 12.51 -23.63
N LYS A 378 15.51 12.44 -22.31
CA LYS A 378 15.18 13.60 -21.46
C LYS A 378 16.31 13.92 -20.47
N PRO A 379 17.26 14.81 -20.80
CA PRO A 379 18.22 15.32 -19.83
C PRO A 379 17.59 16.30 -18.84
N ASN A 380 18.10 16.39 -17.61
CA ASN A 380 17.75 17.48 -16.68
C ASN A 380 18.52 18.77 -17.03
N VAL A 381 17.84 19.78 -17.60
CA VAL A 381 18.42 21.08 -17.98
C VAL A 381 17.65 22.25 -17.36
N CYS A 382 17.38 22.21 -16.06
CA CYS A 382 16.48 23.17 -15.39
C CYS A 382 16.97 24.64 -15.32
N TYR A 383 18.24 24.91 -15.66
CA TYR A 383 18.86 26.23 -15.58
C TYR A 383 19.89 26.41 -16.70
N PRO A 384 20.14 27.63 -17.22
CA PRO A 384 21.09 27.84 -18.33
C PRO A 384 22.57 27.73 -17.93
N ARG A 385 22.89 27.48 -16.66
CA ARG A 385 24.28 27.31 -16.19
C ARG A 385 24.37 26.09 -15.27
N ASN A 386 25.43 25.30 -15.45
CA ASN A 386 25.73 24.15 -14.62
C ASN A 386 26.82 24.45 -13.60
N ILE A 387 26.47 25.23 -12.57
CA ILE A 387 27.41 25.71 -11.56
C ILE A 387 28.06 24.52 -10.86
N GLU A 388 29.39 24.43 -10.90
CA GLU A 388 30.17 23.34 -10.27
C GLU A 388 29.67 21.94 -10.67
N ASN A 389 29.09 21.82 -11.86
CA ASN A 389 28.49 20.60 -12.39
C ASN A 389 27.38 19.97 -11.50
N MET A 390 26.65 20.74 -10.69
CA MET A 390 25.67 20.18 -9.73
C MET A 390 24.19 20.40 -10.12
N VAL A 391 23.90 21.20 -11.15
CA VAL A 391 22.54 21.72 -11.42
C VAL A 391 21.85 20.96 -12.56
N THR A 392 22.57 20.75 -13.65
CA THR A 392 22.11 20.05 -14.86
C THR A 392 22.86 18.74 -15.03
N THR A 393 22.31 17.86 -15.86
CA THR A 393 23.01 16.64 -16.29
C THR A 393 24.37 17.04 -16.87
N ASP A 394 25.37 16.18 -16.71
CA ASP A 394 26.68 16.33 -17.33
C ASP A 394 26.58 16.02 -18.85
N PRO A 395 27.08 16.89 -19.74
CA PRO A 395 27.10 16.62 -21.18
C PRO A 395 27.77 15.29 -21.57
N MET A 396 28.77 14.82 -20.81
CA MET A 396 29.43 13.55 -21.05
C MET A 396 28.50 12.36 -20.81
N VAL A 397 27.58 12.45 -19.85
CA VAL A 397 26.57 11.40 -19.61
C VAL A 397 25.58 11.34 -20.78
N LEU A 398 25.14 12.50 -21.28
CA LEU A 398 24.29 12.55 -22.48
C LEU A 398 25.02 11.96 -23.69
N GLU A 399 26.28 12.35 -23.92
CA GLU A 399 27.08 11.85 -25.03
C GLU A 399 27.23 10.32 -24.98
N ALA A 400 27.59 9.78 -23.82
CA ALA A 400 27.72 8.34 -23.61
C ALA A 400 26.43 7.59 -23.98
N VAL A 401 25.29 8.08 -23.50
CA VAL A 401 23.98 7.49 -23.78
C VAL A 401 23.65 7.54 -25.28
N LEU A 402 23.83 8.70 -25.92
CA LEU A 402 23.55 8.85 -27.36
C LEU A 402 24.46 7.95 -28.21
N ASN A 403 25.75 7.84 -27.89
CA ASN A 403 26.70 6.99 -28.61
C ASN A 403 26.33 5.50 -28.56
N LEU A 404 25.64 5.05 -27.50
CA LEU A 404 25.13 3.69 -27.38
C LEU A 404 23.84 3.47 -28.17
N ILE A 405 22.88 4.41 -28.08
CA ILE A 405 21.57 4.29 -28.75
C ILE A 405 21.72 4.39 -30.27
N LYS A 406 22.62 5.24 -30.78
CA LYS A 406 22.86 5.40 -32.22
C LYS A 406 23.32 4.12 -32.93
N ARG A 407 23.80 3.13 -32.19
CA ARG A 407 24.15 1.80 -32.72
C ARG A 407 22.91 0.90 -32.91
N LYS A 408 21.75 1.31 -32.39
CA LYS A 408 20.50 0.55 -32.39
C LYS A 408 19.44 1.15 -33.30
N THR A 409 19.23 2.47 -33.25
CA THR A 409 18.23 3.18 -34.07
C THR A 409 18.76 4.53 -34.55
N LYS A 410 18.19 5.03 -35.64
CA LYS A 410 18.42 6.40 -36.12
C LYS A 410 17.36 7.40 -35.62
N SER A 411 16.23 6.90 -35.12
CA SER A 411 15.11 7.73 -34.66
C SER A 411 15.32 8.14 -33.21
N ILE A 412 16.18 9.12 -32.98
CA ILE A 412 16.54 9.60 -31.63
C ILE A 412 16.24 11.09 -31.53
N THR A 413 15.47 11.47 -30.52
CA THR A 413 15.16 12.87 -30.24
C THR A 413 15.48 13.22 -28.79
N VAL A 414 16.37 14.19 -28.59
CA VAL A 414 16.61 14.81 -27.29
C VAL A 414 15.57 15.87 -27.05
N VAL A 415 14.91 15.84 -25.89
CA VAL A 415 13.75 16.70 -25.62
C VAL A 415 13.92 17.54 -24.35
N GLU A 416 13.38 18.75 -24.38
CA GLU A 416 13.23 19.62 -23.21
C GLU A 416 12.11 20.64 -23.49
N SER A 417 11.46 21.18 -22.46
CA SER A 417 10.39 22.20 -22.64
C SER A 417 10.77 23.49 -21.95
N ASP A 418 10.26 24.62 -22.44
CA ASP A 418 10.46 25.93 -21.84
C ASP A 418 10.18 25.95 -20.33
N SER A 419 10.91 26.80 -19.63
CA SER A 419 10.77 26.95 -18.18
C SER A 419 10.92 28.41 -17.76
N HIS A 420 10.78 28.68 -16.47
CA HIS A 420 10.95 30.03 -15.93
C HIS A 420 12.36 30.60 -16.13
N SER A 421 13.35 29.74 -16.35
CA SER A 421 14.75 30.13 -16.60
C SER A 421 15.08 30.32 -18.08
N GLY A 422 14.08 30.25 -18.97
CA GLY A 422 14.20 30.55 -20.40
C GLY A 422 13.77 29.40 -21.32
N THR A 423 13.91 29.64 -22.63
CA THR A 423 13.55 28.64 -23.65
C THR A 423 14.43 27.39 -23.54
N ALA A 424 13.91 26.26 -24.01
CA ALA A 424 14.65 25.02 -24.05
C ALA A 424 15.94 25.15 -24.88
N GLU A 425 15.87 25.76 -26.07
CA GLU A 425 17.03 25.95 -26.95
C GLU A 425 18.16 26.74 -26.26
N LYS A 426 17.79 27.85 -25.58
CA LYS A 426 18.77 28.70 -24.91
C LYS A 426 19.46 27.96 -23.78
N ARG A 427 18.70 27.21 -22.97
CA ARG A 427 19.26 26.44 -21.85
C ARG A 427 20.14 25.31 -22.35
N MET A 428 19.70 24.53 -23.33
CA MET A 428 20.49 23.47 -23.95
C MET A 428 21.80 24.00 -24.54
N THR A 429 21.76 25.15 -25.20
CA THR A 429 22.98 25.78 -25.75
C THR A 429 23.91 26.25 -24.63
N SER A 430 23.37 26.93 -23.62
CA SER A 430 24.19 27.54 -22.55
C SER A 430 24.85 26.50 -21.63
N THR A 431 24.31 25.28 -21.56
CA THR A 431 24.89 24.19 -20.77
C THR A 431 25.79 23.26 -21.58
N GLY A 432 26.02 23.54 -22.87
CA GLY A 432 26.81 22.69 -23.78
C GLY A 432 26.08 21.42 -24.27
N MET A 433 24.85 21.17 -23.82
CA MET A 433 24.06 20.00 -24.22
C MET A 433 23.71 20.01 -25.71
N MET A 434 23.41 21.17 -26.27
CA MET A 434 23.11 21.30 -27.69
C MET A 434 24.31 20.95 -28.58
N ASP A 435 25.54 21.18 -28.10
CA ASP A 435 26.73 20.82 -28.86
C ASP A 435 26.94 19.30 -28.88
N ILE A 436 26.59 18.60 -27.81
CA ILE A 436 26.54 17.13 -27.79
C ILE A 436 25.47 16.60 -28.74
N VAL A 437 24.26 17.16 -28.71
CA VAL A 437 23.18 16.80 -29.66
C VAL A 437 23.67 16.91 -31.11
N ARG A 438 24.32 18.02 -31.47
CA ARG A 438 24.87 18.24 -32.82
C ARG A 438 26.05 17.32 -33.13
N LYS A 439 26.98 17.15 -32.20
CA LYS A 439 28.16 16.26 -32.35
C LYS A 439 27.71 14.81 -32.58
N CYS A 440 26.69 14.38 -31.85
CA CYS A 440 26.08 13.08 -32.00
C CYS A 440 25.07 13.03 -33.16
N ASP A 441 24.85 14.07 -33.97
CA ASP A 441 23.93 14.03 -35.13
C ASP A 441 22.56 13.40 -34.78
N VAL A 442 21.92 13.94 -33.74
CA VAL A 442 20.56 13.55 -33.30
C VAL A 442 19.64 14.76 -33.25
N ASP A 443 18.33 14.53 -33.34
CA ASP A 443 17.36 15.61 -33.33
C ASP A 443 17.17 16.21 -31.92
N PHE A 444 16.87 17.49 -31.87
CA PHE A 444 16.40 18.16 -30.66
C PHE A 444 15.01 18.75 -30.87
N LEU A 445 14.11 18.50 -29.92
CA LEU A 445 12.77 19.06 -29.92
C LEU A 445 12.49 19.86 -28.64
N ASN A 446 12.09 21.12 -28.82
CA ASN A 446 11.48 21.91 -27.76
C ASN A 446 10.00 21.51 -27.61
N LEU A 447 9.69 20.75 -26.57
CA LEU A 447 8.36 20.22 -26.30
C LEU A 447 7.30 21.30 -26.05
N SER A 448 7.70 22.54 -25.73
CA SER A 448 6.75 23.66 -25.63
C SER A 448 6.16 24.07 -26.98
N LYS A 449 6.71 23.56 -28.09
CA LYS A 449 6.24 23.76 -29.45
C LYS A 449 5.61 22.51 -30.06
N ASP A 450 5.54 21.41 -29.31
CA ASP A 450 4.96 20.15 -29.76
C ASP A 450 3.42 20.20 -29.69
N ASP A 451 2.79 19.30 -30.44
CA ASP A 451 1.37 19.00 -30.24
C ASP A 451 1.17 18.33 -28.88
N VAL A 452 0.06 18.65 -28.22
CA VAL A 452 -0.20 18.19 -26.85
C VAL A 452 -1.52 17.44 -26.75
N GLU A 453 -1.60 16.55 -25.78
CA GLU A 453 -2.84 16.05 -25.20
C GLU A 453 -3.07 16.74 -23.85
N GLU A 454 -4.29 17.19 -23.60
CA GLU A 454 -4.67 17.85 -22.35
C GLU A 454 -5.24 16.84 -21.36
N HIS A 455 -4.65 16.78 -20.17
CA HIS A 455 -5.06 15.89 -19.09
C HIS A 455 -5.46 16.71 -17.86
N GLU A 456 -6.66 16.51 -17.34
CA GLU A 456 -7.10 17.19 -16.12
C GLU A 456 -6.60 16.44 -14.87
N VAL A 457 -5.78 17.11 -14.06
CA VAL A 457 -5.16 16.54 -12.86
C VAL A 457 -5.15 17.56 -11.74
N ALA A 458 -5.73 17.21 -10.60
CA ALA A 458 -5.79 18.07 -9.42
C ALA A 458 -6.28 19.50 -9.72
N GLY A 459 -7.28 19.63 -10.60
CA GLY A 459 -7.86 20.91 -11.02
C GLY A 459 -7.01 21.73 -11.99
N PHE A 460 -5.97 21.13 -12.60
CA PHE A 460 -5.14 21.76 -13.63
C PHE A 460 -5.18 20.97 -14.93
N ALA A 461 -5.23 21.65 -16.06
CA ALA A 461 -5.00 21.06 -17.38
C ALA A 461 -3.48 20.93 -17.63
N LEU A 462 -2.99 19.70 -17.68
CA LEU A 462 -1.60 19.38 -18.03
C LEU A 462 -1.50 19.21 -19.54
N ALA A 463 -0.57 19.92 -20.16
CA ALA A 463 -0.29 19.81 -21.59
C ALA A 463 0.86 18.81 -21.79
N ILE A 464 0.51 17.56 -22.07
CA ILE A 464 1.46 16.46 -22.26
C ILE A 464 1.82 16.37 -23.75
N PRO A 465 3.11 16.52 -24.12
CA PRO A 465 3.53 16.45 -25.52
C PRO A 465 3.31 15.06 -26.13
N LYS A 466 2.76 15.03 -27.35
CA LYS A 466 2.48 13.79 -28.10
C LYS A 466 3.75 13.03 -28.45
N THR A 467 4.88 13.72 -28.66
CA THR A 467 6.17 13.07 -28.93
C THR A 467 6.56 12.14 -27.78
N VAL A 468 6.33 12.54 -26.53
CA VAL A 468 6.66 11.72 -25.36
C VAL A 468 5.62 10.60 -25.17
N LEU A 469 4.33 10.87 -25.40
CA LEU A 469 3.26 9.86 -25.28
C LEU A 469 3.39 8.71 -26.29
N LYS A 470 3.92 9.01 -27.48
CA LYS A 470 4.00 8.06 -28.60
C LYS A 470 5.37 7.38 -28.75
N ALA A 471 6.35 7.77 -27.94
CA ALA A 471 7.69 7.21 -28.04
C ALA A 471 7.70 5.70 -27.76
N ASP A 472 8.46 4.96 -28.56
CA ASP A 472 8.65 3.51 -28.40
C ASP A 472 9.63 3.19 -27.26
N PHE A 473 10.49 4.15 -26.90
CA PHE A 473 11.42 4.02 -25.77
C PHE A 473 11.75 5.40 -25.18
N ILE A 474 11.73 5.52 -23.85
CA ILE A 474 12.03 6.77 -23.13
C ILE A 474 13.22 6.57 -22.19
N ILE A 475 14.25 7.40 -22.36
CA ILE A 475 15.45 7.44 -21.52
C ILE A 475 15.46 8.73 -20.72
N ASN A 476 15.37 8.61 -19.40
CA ASN A 476 15.40 9.73 -18.48
C ASN A 476 16.80 9.90 -17.88
N LEU A 477 17.39 11.09 -18.02
CA LEU A 477 18.72 11.41 -17.49
C LEU A 477 18.62 12.49 -16.40
N PRO A 478 18.17 12.15 -15.18
CA PRO A 478 18.09 13.10 -14.08
C PRO A 478 19.47 13.41 -13.46
N LYS A 479 19.53 14.51 -12.71
CA LYS A 479 20.67 14.89 -11.85
C LYS A 479 20.34 14.56 -10.40
N LEU A 480 21.27 14.00 -9.62
CA LEU A 480 21.06 13.71 -8.21
C LEU A 480 21.09 14.98 -7.35
N LYS A 481 19.94 15.41 -6.81
CA LYS A 481 19.87 16.65 -6.00
C LYS A 481 18.70 16.72 -5.03
N THR A 482 18.84 17.55 -4.01
CA THR A 482 17.73 17.98 -3.13
C THR A 482 16.80 18.98 -3.81
N ASN A 483 15.61 19.17 -3.24
CA ASN A 483 14.59 20.10 -3.74
C ASN A 483 13.74 20.72 -2.62
N ASP A 484 13.54 22.04 -2.67
CA ASP A 484 12.80 22.80 -1.66
C ASP A 484 11.31 22.42 -1.49
N PHE A 485 10.69 21.79 -2.49
CA PHE A 485 9.25 21.47 -2.45
C PHE A 485 8.97 20.02 -2.07
N VAL A 486 9.79 19.08 -2.54
CA VAL A 486 9.52 17.64 -2.44
C VAL A 486 10.75 16.83 -1.98
N TYR A 487 11.65 17.46 -1.21
CA TYR A 487 12.91 16.91 -0.67
C TYR A 487 13.99 16.58 -1.70
N ILE A 488 13.65 15.89 -2.79
CA ILE A 488 14.59 15.44 -3.83
C ILE A 488 14.11 15.81 -5.22
N SER A 489 15.02 15.88 -6.18
CA SER A 489 14.69 16.06 -7.59
C SER A 489 15.57 15.15 -8.44
N VAL A 490 15.12 13.91 -8.62
CA VAL A 490 15.79 12.88 -9.42
C VAL A 490 14.89 12.47 -10.60
N ALA A 491 14.54 11.19 -10.78
CA ALA A 491 13.86 10.66 -11.97
C ALA A 491 12.44 11.19 -12.06
N MET A 492 11.65 11.02 -10.98
CA MET A 492 10.24 11.39 -10.99
C MET A 492 10.04 12.88 -11.23
N LYS A 493 10.87 13.71 -10.59
CA LYS A 493 10.79 15.17 -10.71
C LYS A 493 11.31 15.67 -12.05
N ASN A 494 12.28 14.99 -12.68
CA ASN A 494 12.78 15.39 -13.99
C ASN A 494 11.69 15.30 -15.07
N MET A 495 10.76 14.35 -14.95
CA MET A 495 9.63 14.22 -15.86
C MET A 495 8.63 15.38 -15.78
N PHE A 496 8.60 16.14 -14.67
CA PHE A 496 7.89 17.43 -14.67
C PHE A 496 8.39 18.36 -15.77
N GLY A 497 9.67 18.19 -16.19
CA GLY A 497 10.40 18.89 -17.23
C GLY A 497 9.91 18.66 -18.67
N ILE A 498 8.95 17.76 -18.91
CA ILE A 498 8.36 17.55 -20.25
C ILE A 498 7.13 18.42 -20.56
N LEU A 499 6.39 18.84 -19.53
CA LEU A 499 5.14 19.60 -19.68
C LEU A 499 5.30 20.85 -20.56
N ALA A 500 4.43 20.98 -21.57
CA ALA A 500 4.42 22.11 -22.51
C ALA A 500 3.67 23.36 -21.98
N ASN A 501 3.17 23.32 -20.74
CA ASN A 501 2.35 24.38 -20.17
C ASN A 501 3.05 25.75 -20.10
N LYS A 502 2.45 26.78 -20.72
CA LYS A 502 2.94 28.17 -20.71
C LYS A 502 3.14 28.78 -19.30
N LYS A 503 2.31 28.41 -18.31
CA LYS A 503 2.37 28.93 -16.91
C LYS A 503 2.69 27.83 -15.90
N ARG A 504 3.82 27.15 -16.10
CA ARG A 504 4.29 25.99 -15.32
C ARG A 504 4.45 26.23 -13.81
N SER A 505 4.70 27.47 -13.38
CA SER A 505 4.83 27.80 -11.95
C SER A 505 3.52 27.55 -11.17
N LYS A 506 2.36 27.72 -11.80
CA LYS A 506 1.06 27.46 -11.15
C LYS A 506 0.87 26.01 -10.75
N LEU A 507 1.43 25.09 -11.53
CA LEU A 507 1.35 23.65 -11.29
C LEU A 507 2.07 23.22 -10.01
N HIS A 508 2.97 24.05 -9.48
CA HIS A 508 3.66 23.74 -8.22
C HIS A 508 2.73 23.74 -7.01
N LYS A 509 1.51 24.28 -7.12
CA LYS A 509 0.49 24.24 -6.05
C LYS A 509 0.05 22.81 -5.72
N ASN A 510 -0.10 21.96 -6.74
CA ASN A 510 -0.48 20.55 -6.61
C ASN A 510 0.62 19.66 -7.20
N LEU A 511 1.88 19.99 -6.88
CA LEU A 511 3.04 19.36 -7.49
C LEU A 511 3.06 17.86 -7.23
N VAL A 512 2.73 17.43 -6.02
CA VAL A 512 2.80 16.03 -5.61
C VAL A 512 1.88 15.17 -6.47
N GLU A 513 0.62 15.56 -6.61
CA GLU A 513 -0.41 14.85 -7.39
C GLU A 513 -0.03 14.80 -8.87
N ILE A 514 0.50 15.91 -9.40
CA ILE A 514 0.94 15.99 -10.80
C ILE A 514 2.15 15.07 -11.04
N LEU A 515 3.11 15.01 -10.12
CA LEU A 515 4.27 14.13 -10.26
C LEU A 515 3.87 12.66 -10.25
N VAL A 516 3.00 12.26 -9.32
CA VAL A 516 2.49 10.88 -9.26
C VAL A 516 1.79 10.54 -10.57
N TYR A 517 0.91 11.42 -11.05
CA TYR A 517 0.18 11.21 -12.29
C TYR A 517 1.10 11.06 -13.52
N ILE A 518 2.07 11.96 -13.69
CA ILE A 518 2.99 11.92 -14.84
C ILE A 518 3.78 10.61 -14.84
N ASN A 519 4.25 10.16 -13.68
CA ASN A 519 5.03 8.94 -13.56
C ASN A 519 4.19 7.66 -13.64
N GLN A 520 2.86 7.75 -13.47
CA GLN A 520 1.93 6.66 -13.78
C GLN A 520 1.56 6.61 -15.27
N LEU A 521 1.45 7.78 -15.90
CA LEU A 521 1.05 7.89 -17.30
C LEU A 521 2.19 7.52 -18.24
N LEU A 522 3.42 7.98 -17.93
CA LEU A 522 4.58 7.83 -18.81
C LEU A 522 5.54 6.80 -18.26
N ARG A 523 5.80 5.78 -19.08
CA ARG A 523 6.89 4.85 -18.86
C ARG A 523 8.24 5.55 -18.95
N GLN A 524 9.22 5.01 -18.24
CA GLN A 524 10.61 5.39 -18.31
C GLN A 524 11.41 4.10 -18.49
N ASP A 525 11.58 3.69 -19.74
CA ASP A 525 12.17 2.38 -20.08
C ASP A 525 13.63 2.27 -19.61
N LEU A 526 14.31 3.41 -19.41
CA LEU A 526 15.61 3.47 -18.75
C LEU A 526 15.78 4.80 -18.02
N VAL A 527 16.24 4.74 -16.77
CA VAL A 527 16.67 5.90 -15.99
C VAL A 527 18.17 5.80 -15.75
N ILE A 528 18.93 6.84 -16.07
CA ILE A 528 20.35 6.98 -15.72
C ILE A 528 20.55 8.30 -14.99
N VAL A 529 20.74 8.20 -13.68
CA VAL A 529 21.02 9.33 -12.81
C VAL A 529 22.49 9.70 -12.89
N ASP A 530 22.74 10.95 -13.27
CA ASP A 530 24.03 11.60 -13.08
C ASP A 530 24.19 11.96 -11.59
N GLY A 531 24.95 11.12 -10.90
CA GLY A 531 25.39 11.30 -9.52
C GLY A 531 26.90 11.55 -9.43
N ILE A 532 27.55 12.06 -10.49
CA ILE A 532 29.00 12.34 -10.45
C ILE A 532 29.24 13.46 -9.43
N VAL A 533 28.52 14.57 -9.63
CA VAL A 533 28.41 15.66 -8.66
C VAL A 533 26.94 15.86 -8.33
N GLY A 534 26.56 15.52 -7.11
CA GLY A 534 25.22 15.79 -6.60
C GLY A 534 25.07 17.22 -6.06
N MET A 535 23.86 17.60 -5.68
CA MET A 535 23.62 18.88 -5.01
C MET A 535 22.79 18.70 -3.74
N GLU A 536 23.25 19.30 -2.64
CA GLU A 536 22.54 19.37 -1.36
C GLU A 536 22.10 20.82 -1.02
N GLY A 537 21.23 20.99 -0.03
CA GLY A 537 20.75 22.29 0.42
C GLY A 537 19.56 22.79 -0.41
N MET A 538 19.49 24.11 -0.67
CA MET A 538 18.32 24.75 -1.29
C MET A 538 18.23 24.54 -2.82
N GLY A 539 17.91 23.32 -3.22
CA GLY A 539 17.72 22.96 -4.63
C GLY A 539 16.41 23.51 -5.23
N PRO A 540 16.29 23.57 -6.58
CA PRO A 540 17.07 22.81 -7.53
C PRO A 540 18.28 23.57 -8.15
N ILE A 541 18.58 24.78 -7.67
CA ILE A 541 19.67 25.63 -8.21
C ILE A 541 20.62 26.18 -7.13
N ARG A 542 20.13 26.46 -5.91
CA ARG A 542 20.84 27.26 -4.89
C ARG A 542 21.46 26.39 -3.78
N GLY A 543 22.09 25.29 -4.17
CA GLY A 543 22.71 24.33 -3.26
C GLY A 543 24.24 24.41 -3.18
N SER A 544 24.82 23.36 -2.59
CA SER A 544 26.28 23.05 -2.60
C SER A 544 26.54 21.76 -3.36
N PRO A 545 27.70 21.62 -4.04
CA PRO A 545 28.06 20.39 -4.71
C PRO A 545 28.44 19.29 -3.70
N VAL A 546 28.10 18.05 -4.01
CA VAL A 546 28.51 16.86 -3.26
C VAL A 546 29.20 15.90 -4.22
N GLN A 547 30.49 15.67 -4.01
CA GLN A 547 31.31 14.79 -4.84
C GLN A 547 31.01 13.33 -4.49
N LEU A 548 30.28 12.64 -5.36
CA LEU A 548 29.88 11.25 -5.17
C LEU A 548 30.62 10.32 -6.13
N GLY A 549 30.80 10.77 -7.38
CA GLY A 549 31.42 9.99 -8.44
C GLY A 549 30.61 8.75 -8.77
N LEU A 550 29.29 8.87 -8.94
CA LEU A 550 28.39 7.74 -9.18
C LEU A 550 27.60 7.88 -10.49
N VAL A 551 27.34 6.76 -11.13
CA VAL A 551 26.26 6.58 -12.11
C VAL A 551 25.29 5.57 -11.52
N ILE A 552 24.01 5.94 -11.43
CA ILE A 552 22.95 5.09 -10.89
C ILE A 552 21.95 4.85 -12.01
N SER A 553 21.53 3.61 -12.25
CA SER A 553 20.55 3.32 -13.30
C SER A 553 19.54 2.26 -12.89
N GLY A 554 18.35 2.33 -13.47
CA GLY A 554 17.28 1.35 -13.24
C GLY A 554 16.18 1.48 -14.28
N LEU A 555 15.18 0.61 -14.16
CA LEU A 555 14.07 0.50 -15.11
C LEU A 555 12.76 1.07 -14.56
N ASP A 556 12.76 1.48 -13.29
CA ASP A 556 11.60 2.11 -12.64
C ASP A 556 12.03 3.39 -11.91
N PRO A 557 11.35 4.53 -12.14
CA PRO A 557 11.70 5.80 -11.51
C PRO A 557 11.48 5.85 -10.00
N VAL A 558 10.50 5.12 -9.45
CA VAL A 558 10.25 5.08 -8.00
C VAL A 558 11.37 4.30 -7.31
N THR A 559 11.71 3.14 -7.84
CA THR A 559 12.82 2.31 -7.36
C THR A 559 14.16 3.07 -7.42
N VAL A 560 14.43 3.75 -8.54
CA VAL A 560 15.66 4.55 -8.70
C VAL A 560 15.69 5.74 -7.73
N ASP A 561 14.59 6.47 -7.55
CA ASP A 561 14.53 7.59 -6.62
C ASP A 561 14.66 7.13 -5.15
N ALA A 562 14.18 5.93 -4.81
CA ALA A 562 14.37 5.33 -3.49
C ALA A 562 15.82 4.94 -3.21
N ALA A 563 16.52 4.32 -4.18
CA ALA A 563 17.95 4.08 -4.07
C ALA A 563 18.73 5.39 -3.92
N CYS A 564 18.37 6.42 -4.68
CA CYS A 564 18.95 7.76 -4.55
C CYS A 564 18.68 8.39 -3.17
N CYS A 565 17.46 8.25 -2.62
CA CYS A 565 17.15 8.66 -1.25
C CYS A 565 18.11 8.01 -0.25
N HIS A 566 18.31 6.69 -0.36
CA HIS A 566 19.24 5.96 0.51
C HIS A 566 20.67 6.47 0.38
N ILE A 567 21.16 6.67 -0.85
CA ILE A 567 22.50 7.23 -1.11
C ILE A 567 22.65 8.62 -0.48
N MET A 568 21.61 9.46 -0.54
CA MET A 568 21.62 10.81 0.07
C MET A 568 21.41 10.81 1.60
N GLY A 569 21.17 9.64 2.22
CA GLY A 569 20.81 9.56 3.64
C GLY A 569 19.44 10.15 3.98
N ILE A 570 18.52 10.12 3.01
CA ILE A 570 17.14 10.63 3.13
C ILE A 570 16.19 9.45 3.24
N ASN A 571 15.25 9.51 4.18
CA ASN A 571 14.22 8.50 4.32
C ASN A 571 13.23 8.58 3.12
N PRO A 572 13.10 7.55 2.26
CA PRO A 572 12.21 7.62 1.11
C PRO A 572 10.73 7.76 1.49
N TYR A 573 10.32 7.28 2.67
CA TYR A 573 8.94 7.37 3.16
C TYR A 573 8.49 8.81 3.50
N VAL A 574 9.42 9.75 3.71
CA VAL A 574 9.08 11.16 3.95
C VAL A 574 9.01 11.99 2.66
N VAL A 575 9.46 11.42 1.54
CA VAL A 575 9.36 12.02 0.22
C VAL A 575 7.95 11.75 -0.30
N GLU A 576 7.02 12.67 -0.04
CA GLU A 576 5.59 12.47 -0.31
C GLU A 576 5.23 11.96 -1.72
N PRO A 577 5.75 12.51 -2.84
CA PRO A 577 5.43 11.97 -4.16
C PRO A 577 5.96 10.54 -4.36
N LEU A 578 7.11 10.22 -3.78
CA LEU A 578 7.71 8.88 -3.86
C LEU A 578 6.86 7.88 -3.06
N TRP A 579 6.47 8.24 -1.84
CA TRP A 579 5.59 7.43 -1.00
C TRP A 579 4.21 7.20 -1.64
N LYS A 580 3.62 8.24 -2.24
CA LYS A 580 2.34 8.11 -2.95
C LYS A 580 2.45 7.22 -4.18
N ALA A 581 3.53 7.33 -4.96
CA ALA A 581 3.73 6.49 -6.15
C ALA A 581 3.98 5.02 -5.78
N TYR A 582 4.74 4.75 -4.72
CA TYR A 582 4.87 3.41 -4.13
C TYR A 582 3.52 2.81 -3.75
N LYS A 583 2.71 3.57 -2.99
CA LYS A 583 1.36 3.14 -2.61
C LYS A 583 0.42 2.94 -3.80
N ALA A 584 0.71 3.60 -4.93
CA ALA A 584 -0.02 3.42 -6.17
C ALA A 584 0.50 2.26 -7.04
N GLY A 585 1.49 1.50 -6.55
CA GLY A 585 2.04 0.31 -7.20
C GLY A 585 2.99 0.59 -8.36
N VAL A 586 3.60 1.78 -8.43
CA VAL A 586 4.47 2.15 -9.57
C VAL A 586 5.87 1.53 -9.44
N GLY A 587 6.39 1.32 -8.22
CA GLY A 587 7.70 0.67 -7.99
C GLY A 587 7.91 0.34 -6.52
N GLU A 588 9.14 0.01 -6.10
CA GLU A 588 9.49 -0.34 -4.72
C GLU A 588 10.34 0.76 -4.05
N ILE A 589 10.12 1.03 -2.76
CA ILE A 589 10.88 2.06 -2.01
C ILE A 589 11.66 1.50 -0.83
N ASN A 590 11.35 0.27 -0.41
CA ASN A 590 12.09 -0.42 0.62
C ASN A 590 13.37 -0.97 0.01
N ILE A 591 14.51 -0.37 0.34
CA ILE A 591 15.81 -0.76 -0.21
C ILE A 591 16.15 -2.24 0.00
N LYS A 592 15.58 -2.89 1.02
CA LYS A 592 15.78 -4.32 1.29
C LYS A 592 15.10 -5.24 0.27
N HIS A 593 14.16 -4.70 -0.48
CA HIS A 593 13.43 -5.41 -1.54
C HIS A 593 13.93 -5.03 -2.93
N ILE A 594 14.87 -4.09 -3.01
CA ILE A 594 15.49 -3.65 -4.26
C ILE A 594 16.79 -4.43 -4.43
N GLU A 595 16.96 -5.07 -5.58
CA GLU A 595 18.22 -5.71 -5.92
C GLU A 595 19.21 -4.65 -6.39
N VAL A 596 20.23 -4.38 -5.56
CA VAL A 596 21.30 -3.43 -5.90
C VAL A 596 22.48 -4.18 -6.49
N ILE A 597 22.88 -3.79 -7.70
CA ILE A 597 23.98 -4.39 -8.45
C ILE A 597 25.15 -3.39 -8.56
N GLY A 598 26.38 -3.86 -8.33
CA GLY A 598 27.58 -3.02 -8.38
C GLY A 598 28.08 -2.70 -6.97
N GLU A 599 28.24 -1.41 -6.65
CA GLU A 599 28.65 -0.97 -5.33
C GLU A 599 27.59 -1.30 -4.28
N ALA A 600 28.01 -1.74 -3.09
CA ALA A 600 27.12 -1.90 -1.96
C ALA A 600 26.51 -0.54 -1.60
N ILE A 601 25.18 -0.42 -1.60
CA ILE A 601 24.53 0.89 -1.49
C ILE A 601 24.88 1.65 -0.19
N ASP A 602 25.13 0.92 0.90
CA ASP A 602 25.57 1.49 2.17
C ASP A 602 26.99 2.05 2.12
N SER A 603 27.87 1.54 1.25
CA SER A 603 29.27 2.00 1.14
C SER A 603 29.41 3.33 0.39
N VAL A 604 28.39 3.71 -0.38
CA VAL A 604 28.32 4.94 -1.15
C VAL A 604 27.38 5.98 -0.54
N GLN A 605 26.76 5.67 0.60
CA GLN A 605 25.87 6.58 1.29
C GLN A 605 26.64 7.82 1.80
N THR A 606 26.11 8.99 1.46
CA THR A 606 26.59 10.28 1.92
C THR A 606 25.40 11.08 2.43
N LYS A 607 25.48 11.58 3.67
CA LYS A 607 24.38 12.32 4.28
C LYS A 607 24.28 13.73 3.70
N PHE A 608 23.27 13.98 2.87
CA PHE A 608 23.02 15.29 2.28
C PHE A 608 22.36 16.24 3.29
N ARG A 609 22.70 17.53 3.21
CA ARG A 609 21.97 18.60 3.90
C ARG A 609 20.63 18.83 3.24
N LEU A 610 19.57 18.72 4.03
CA LEU A 610 18.20 18.95 3.58
C LEU A 610 17.95 20.45 3.29
N PRO A 611 17.03 20.76 2.37
CA PRO A 611 16.57 22.12 2.13
C PRO A 611 15.85 22.63 3.37
N SER A 612 16.48 23.57 4.07
CA SER A 612 15.94 24.21 5.28
C SER A 612 16.36 25.68 5.32
N LEU A 613 15.56 26.52 5.98
CA LEU A 613 15.86 27.96 6.20
C LEU A 613 16.93 28.19 7.27
N SER A 614 17.95 27.33 7.34
CA SER A 614 19.08 27.52 8.25
C SER A 614 19.98 28.67 7.76
N PRO A 615 20.64 29.43 8.67
CA PRO A 615 21.55 30.51 8.28
C PRO A 615 22.65 30.06 7.30
N GLN A 616 23.14 28.83 7.45
CA GLN A 616 24.16 28.25 6.57
C GLN A 616 23.62 27.98 5.15
N ASN A 617 22.41 27.45 5.03
CA ASN A 617 21.77 27.24 3.72
C ASN A 617 21.45 28.56 3.02
N ILE A 618 21.02 29.59 3.76
CA ILE A 618 20.76 30.93 3.21
C ILE A 618 22.07 31.57 2.71
N LEU A 619 23.14 31.52 3.51
CA LEU A 619 24.45 32.04 3.11
C LEU A 619 24.98 31.33 1.86
N THR A 620 24.83 30.01 1.80
CA THR A 620 25.24 29.20 0.65
C THR A 620 24.43 29.56 -0.58
N ALA A 621 23.11 29.65 -0.46
CA ALA A 621 22.25 30.06 -1.56
C ALA A 621 22.62 31.44 -2.11
N LEU A 622 22.94 32.40 -1.24
CA LEU A 622 23.43 33.72 -1.65
C LEU A 622 24.76 33.62 -2.40
N LYS A 623 25.74 32.83 -1.91
CA LYS A 623 27.01 32.59 -2.60
C LYS A 623 26.81 31.95 -3.96
N THR A 624 25.95 30.93 -4.06
CA THR A 624 25.64 30.25 -5.32
C THR A 624 24.93 31.18 -6.30
N SER A 625 23.98 32.00 -5.82
CA SER A 625 23.35 33.04 -6.65
C SER A 625 24.34 34.11 -7.13
N LEU A 626 25.31 34.51 -6.31
CA LEU A 626 26.38 35.41 -6.72
C LEU A 626 27.29 34.77 -7.77
N LYS A 627 27.70 33.51 -7.60
CA LYS A 627 28.45 32.75 -8.62
C LYS A 627 27.64 32.60 -9.91
N ALA A 628 26.33 32.37 -9.82
CA ALA A 628 25.44 32.27 -10.97
C ALA A 628 25.36 33.58 -11.75
N TYR A 629 25.41 34.74 -11.06
CA TYR A 629 25.23 36.07 -11.65
C TYR A 629 26.54 36.72 -12.10
N PHE A 630 27.63 36.52 -11.35
CA PHE A 630 28.93 37.17 -11.54
C PHE A 630 30.06 36.22 -11.98
N GLY A 631 29.86 34.91 -11.91
CA GLY A 631 30.80 33.93 -12.45
C GLY A 631 30.88 34.05 -13.96
N ARG A 632 32.08 34.31 -14.47
CA ARG A 632 32.40 34.23 -15.91
C ARG A 632 32.38 32.79 -16.38
#